data_AF-A0A7V5BGQ5-F1
#
_entry.id   AF-A0A7V5BGQ5-F1
#
_cell.length_a   1.000
_cell.length_b   1.000
_cell.length_c   1.000
_cell.angle_alpha   90.00
_cell.angle_beta   90.00
_cell.angle_gamma   90.00
#
_symmetry.space_group_name_H-M   'P 1'
#
loop_
_entity.id
_entity.type
_entity.pdbx_description
1 polymer ?
#
loop_
_entity_poly.entity_id
_entity_poly.type
_entity_poly.pdbx_seq_one_letter_code
_entity_poly.pdbx_strand_id
1 'polypeptide(L)'
;MKDAPRNMKKNSDIRKVNVIAVFQNDGHSTYLKMKTIAKYNSYISFEILLKWATINGARAMGMQEELGSIDIGKKPGLNLLTQVSEKGLTEKTKLRKLV
;
A
#
# COMPACT_ATOMS: atom_id res chain seq x y z
N MET A 1 -40.37 5.26 12.78
CA MET A 1 -40.51 4.85 11.37
C MET A 1 -40.61 6.10 10.51
N LYS A 2 -39.48 6.60 10.03
CA LYS A 2 -39.35 7.67 9.01
C LYS A 2 -38.08 7.37 8.20
N ASP A 3 -38.30 6.68 7.09
CA ASP A 3 -37.60 6.74 5.81
C ASP A 3 -36.06 6.80 5.82
N ALA A 4 -35.44 5.64 5.97
CA ALA A 4 -34.10 5.39 5.43
C ALA A 4 -34.21 5.20 3.91
N PRO A 5 -33.38 5.88 3.08
CA PRO A 5 -33.42 5.67 1.64
C PRO A 5 -33.03 4.22 1.30
N ARG A 6 -34.02 3.44 0.85
CA ARG A 6 -33.82 2.18 0.13
C ARG A 6 -33.17 2.52 -1.21
N ASN A 7 -32.19 1.69 -1.59
CA ASN A 7 -31.43 1.71 -2.85
C ASN A 7 -30.15 2.55 -2.85
N MET A 8 -29.21 2.18 -1.99
CA MET A 8 -27.81 2.16 -2.43
C MET A 8 -27.54 0.73 -2.92
N LYS A 9 -27.57 0.51 -4.23
CA LYS A 9 -27.01 -0.71 -4.82
C LYS A 9 -25.58 -0.79 -4.27
N LYS A 10 -25.28 -1.79 -3.44
CA LYS A 10 -23.89 -2.14 -3.11
C LYS A 10 -23.27 -2.52 -4.44
N ASN A 11 -22.66 -1.55 -5.12
CA ASN A 11 -21.96 -1.83 -6.33
C ASN A 11 -20.80 -2.75 -5.94
N SER A 12 -20.93 -4.03 -6.29
CA SER A 12 -19.96 -5.09 -6.03
C SER A 12 -18.66 -4.90 -6.82
N ASP A 13 -18.52 -3.79 -7.54
CA ASP A 13 -17.27 -3.27 -8.05
C ASP A 13 -16.38 -2.84 -6.87
N ILE A 14 -15.63 -3.81 -6.36
CA ILE A 14 -14.41 -3.65 -5.56
C ILE A 14 -13.75 -2.32 -5.96
N ARG A 15 -13.76 -1.33 -5.08
CA ARG A 15 -13.03 -0.07 -5.30
C ARG A 15 -11.55 -0.43 -5.49
N LYS A 16 -11.12 -0.50 -6.75
CA LYS A 16 -9.74 -0.85 -7.15
C LYS A 16 -8.86 0.33 -6.78
N VAL A 17 -8.24 0.28 -5.60
CA VAL A 17 -7.29 1.31 -5.18
C VAL A 17 -5.93 0.97 -5.78
N ASN A 18 -5.41 1.90 -6.58
CA ASN A 18 -4.02 1.89 -7.01
C ASN A 18 -3.21 2.67 -5.99
N VAL A 19 -2.16 2.05 -5.44
CA VAL A 19 -1.29 2.69 -4.44
C VAL A 19 0.11 2.82 -5.03
N ILE A 20 0.64 4.04 -5.05
CA ILE A 20 2.04 4.30 -5.38
C ILE A 20 2.84 4.21 -4.08
N ALA A 21 3.84 3.33 -4.04
CA ALA A 21 4.70 3.11 -2.89
C ALA A 21 6.18 3.23 -3.28
N VAL A 22 6.96 3.85 -2.39
CA VAL A 22 8.41 3.96 -2.51
C VAL A 22 9.05 2.83 -1.70
N PHE A 23 9.54 1.79 -2.37
CA PHE A 23 10.28 0.73 -1.69
C PHE A 23 11.77 1.03 -1.68
N GLN A 24 12.40 0.68 -0.58
CA GLN A 24 13.76 1.09 -0.25
C GLN A 24 14.83 0.16 -0.82
N ASN A 25 14.41 -1.07 -1.12
CA ASN A 25 15.19 -2.17 -1.65
C ASN A 25 14.48 -2.70 -2.90
N ASP A 26 14.78 -3.92 -3.32
CA ASP A 26 13.96 -4.64 -4.29
C ASP A 26 12.47 -4.60 -3.86
N GLY A 27 11.67 -3.90 -4.68
CA GLY A 27 10.24 -3.73 -4.45
C GLY A 27 9.52 -5.08 -4.39
N HIS A 28 10.00 -6.10 -5.11
CA HIS A 28 9.41 -7.43 -5.11
C HIS A 28 9.59 -8.12 -3.75
N SER A 29 10.80 -8.14 -3.21
CA SER A 29 11.08 -8.71 -1.88
C SER A 29 10.29 -8.00 -0.79
N THR A 30 10.24 -6.66 -0.83
CA THR A 30 9.49 -5.85 0.14
C THR A 30 8.00 -6.16 0.09
N TYR A 31 7.43 -6.24 -1.11
CA TYR A 31 6.04 -6.62 -1.32
C TYR A 31 5.69 -8.00 -0.77
N LEU A 32 6.55 -9.00 -1.01
CA LEU A 32 6.33 -10.36 -0.47
C LEU A 32 6.35 -10.38 1.06
N LYS A 33 7.25 -9.62 1.69
CA LYS A 33 7.26 -9.47 3.16
C LYS A 33 5.97 -8.85 3.67
N MET A 34 5.48 -7.79 3.02
CA MET A 34 4.21 -7.16 3.40
C MET A 34 3.03 -8.13 3.27
N LYS A 35 2.95 -8.93 2.19
CA LYS A 35 1.91 -9.98 2.06
C LYS A 35 1.99 -11.01 3.18
N THR A 36 3.20 -11.47 3.50
CA THR A 36 3.42 -12.44 4.58
C THR A 36 2.98 -11.88 5.93
N ILE A 37 3.37 -10.65 6.25
CA ILE A 37 2.95 -10.00 7.51
C ILE A 37 1.43 -9.83 7.53
N ALA A 38 0.82 -9.32 6.46
CA ALA A 38 -0.63 -9.13 6.38
C ALA A 38 -1.41 -10.46 6.54
N LYS A 39 -0.85 -11.56 6.04
CA LYS A 39 -1.45 -12.91 6.14
C LYS A 39 -1.45 -13.42 7.58
N TYR A 40 -0.36 -13.26 8.31
CA TYR A 40 -0.21 -13.82 9.67
C TYR A 40 -0.57 -12.83 10.79
N ASN A 41 -0.58 -11.53 10.50
CA ASN A 41 -0.84 -10.46 11.47
C ASN A 41 -1.95 -9.53 10.95
N SER A 42 -3.16 -10.07 10.82
CA SER A 42 -4.32 -9.36 10.26
C SER A 42 -4.77 -8.11 11.04
N TYR A 43 -4.31 -7.96 12.29
CA TYR A 43 -4.52 -6.76 13.11
C TYR A 43 -3.67 -5.57 12.68
N ILE A 44 -2.59 -5.80 11.92
CA ILE A 44 -1.74 -4.72 11.39
C ILE A 44 -2.43 -4.14 10.16
N SER A 45 -2.77 -2.85 10.22
CA SER A 45 -3.42 -2.18 9.09
C SER A 45 -2.49 -2.05 7.89
N PHE A 46 -3.09 -1.97 6.70
CA PHE A 46 -2.33 -1.71 5.48
C PHE A 46 -1.51 -0.42 5.53
N GLU A 47 -2.04 0.62 6.19
CA GLU A 47 -1.34 1.89 6.38
C GLU A 47 -0.05 1.72 7.20
N ILE A 48 -0.09 0.91 8.26
CA ILE A 48 1.10 0.62 9.08
C ILE A 48 2.14 -0.12 8.24
N LEU A 49 1.72 -1.15 7.50
CA LEU A 49 2.61 -1.90 6.60
C LEU A 49 3.24 -0.97 5.55
N LEU A 50 2.46 -0.06 4.99
CA LEU A 50 2.94 0.89 3.99
C LEU A 50 3.97 1.85 4.60
N LYS A 51 3.74 2.38 5.80
CA LYS A 51 4.71 3.23 6.52
C LYS A 51 6.01 2.48 6.81
N TRP A 52 5.93 1.24 7.28
CA TRP A 52 7.10 0.38 7.50
C TRP A 52 7.92 0.15 6.23
N ALA A 53 7.25 -0.11 5.12
CA ALA A 53 7.89 -0.35 3.83
C ALA A 53 8.40 0.92 3.12
N THR A 54 8.07 2.11 3.62
CA THR A 54 8.38 3.42 3.01
C THR A 54 9.18 4.29 3.98
N ILE A 55 8.56 5.31 4.57
CA ILE A 55 9.23 6.37 5.34
C ILE A 55 9.88 5.87 6.63
N ASN A 56 9.29 4.89 7.33
CA ASN A 56 9.86 4.41 8.59
C ASN A 56 11.13 3.60 8.35
N GLY A 57 11.15 2.77 7.31
CA GLY A 57 12.37 2.11 6.91
C GLY A 57 13.44 3.13 6.46
N ALA A 58 13.04 4.24 5.82
CA ALA A 58 13.96 5.27 5.34
C ALA A 58 14.68 5.94 6.50
N ARG A 59 13.90 6.28 7.53
CA ARG A 59 14.43 6.82 8.77
C ARG A 59 15.33 5.81 9.49
N ALA A 60 14.94 4.53 9.53
CA ALA A 60 15.75 3.49 10.17
C ALA A 60 17.13 3.30 9.51
N MET A 61 17.25 3.62 8.22
CA MET A 61 18.51 3.55 7.47
C MET A 61 19.18 4.91 7.24
N GLY A 62 18.61 6.01 7.75
CA GLY A 62 19.14 7.36 7.53
C GLY A 62 19.00 7.89 6.10
N MET A 63 18.12 7.31 5.28
CA MET A 63 17.92 7.63 3.86
C MET A 63 16.65 8.44 3.61
N GLN A 64 16.00 8.98 4.64
CA GLN A 64 14.72 9.69 4.51
C GLN A 64 14.77 10.95 3.64
N GLU A 65 15.96 11.54 3.44
CA GLU A 65 16.15 12.70 2.56
C GLU A 65 16.04 12.31 1.07
N GLU A 66 16.32 11.06 0.73
CA GLU A 66 16.33 10.58 -0.66
C GLU A 66 15.15 9.64 -0.97
N LEU A 67 14.69 8.87 0.01
CA LEU A 67 13.71 7.78 -0.14
C LEU A 67 12.56 7.87 0.86
N GLY A 68 11.53 7.04 0.62
CA GLY A 68 10.44 6.78 1.56
C GLY A 68 9.23 7.72 1.46
N SER A 69 9.29 8.77 0.63
CA SER A 69 8.18 9.69 0.38
C SER A 69 8.20 10.26 -1.04
N ILE A 70 7.10 10.89 -1.44
CA ILE A 70 6.98 11.62 -2.71
C ILE A 70 6.98 13.11 -2.36
N ASP A 71 8.18 13.68 -2.24
CA ASP A 71 8.39 15.09 -1.91
C ASP A 71 9.14 15.80 -3.03
N ILE A 72 8.97 17.13 -3.12
CA ILE A 72 9.69 17.98 -4.07
C ILE A 72 11.20 17.82 -3.86
N GLY A 73 11.93 17.60 -4.95
CA GLY A 73 13.39 17.42 -4.94
C GLY A 73 13.86 15.96 -4.78
N LYS A 74 13.00 15.06 -4.30
CA LYS A 74 13.33 13.62 -4.20
C LYS A 74 13.11 12.91 -5.54
N LYS A 75 13.90 11.86 -5.78
CA LYS A 75 13.77 10.97 -6.96
C LYS A 75 13.63 9.51 -6.53
N PRO A 76 12.55 9.17 -5.79
CA PRO A 76 12.37 7.81 -5.30
C PRO A 76 12.06 6.83 -6.45
N GLY A 77 12.46 5.57 -6.28
CA GLY A 77 11.89 4.48 -7.08
C GLY A 77 10.40 4.31 -6.78
N LEU A 78 9.57 4.19 -7.81
CA LEU A 78 8.12 4.10 -7.65
C LEU A 78 7.61 2.71 -8.02
N ASN A 79 6.74 2.19 -7.18
CA ASN A 79 6.06 0.94 -7.41
C ASN A 79 4.55 1.13 -7.32
N LEU A 80 3.83 0.46 -8.22
CA LEU A 80 2.38 0.44 -8.27
C LEU A 80 1.86 -0.87 -7.70
N LEU A 81 1.06 -0.78 -6.65
CA LEU A 81 0.21 -1.86 -6.18
C LEU A 81 -1.16 -1.73 -6.84
N THR A 82 -1.59 -2.78 -7.54
CA THR A 82 -2.90 -2.87 -8.18
C THR A 82 -3.75 -3.92 -7.50
N GLN A 83 -5.08 -3.80 -7.58
CA GLN A 83 -6.02 -4.73 -6.94
C GLN A 83 -5.82 -4.83 -5.42
N VAL A 84 -5.55 -3.70 -4.77
CA VAL A 84 -5.59 -3.60 -3.30
C VAL A 84 -7.07 -3.54 -2.89
N SER A 85 -7.44 -4.28 -1.84
CA SER A 85 -8.79 -4.25 -1.29
C SER A 85 -8.96 -3.12 -0.27
N GLU A 86 -10.19 -2.81 0.14
CA GLU A 86 -10.45 -1.86 1.23
C GLU A 86 -9.77 -2.27 2.55
N LYS A 87 -9.55 -3.57 2.75
CA LYS A 87 -8.86 -4.12 3.93
C LYS A 87 -7.34 -4.22 3.76
N GLY A 88 -6.80 -3.84 2.61
CA GLY A 88 -5.37 -3.92 2.30
C GLY A 88 -5.00 -4.99 1.29
N LEU A 89 -3.78 -5.53 1.43
CA LEU A 89 -3.18 -6.52 0.54
C LEU A 89 -3.99 -7.82 0.52
N THR A 90 -4.13 -8.39 -0.67
CA THR A 90 -4.78 -9.70 -0.88
C THR A 90 -3.94 -10.55 -1.83
N GLU A 91 -4.33 -11.81 -2.03
CA GLU A 91 -3.70 -12.66 -3.05
C GLU A 91 -3.81 -12.10 -4.48
N LYS A 92 -4.85 -11.31 -4.76
CA LYS A 92 -5.06 -10.67 -6.07
C LYS A 92 -4.19 -9.44 -6.29
N THR A 93 -3.64 -8.88 -5.22
CA THR A 93 -2.80 -7.69 -5.33
C THR A 93 -1.58 -8.00 -6.20
N LYS A 94 -1.18 -7.05 -7.04
CA LYS A 94 0.01 -7.18 -7.90
C LYS A 94 0.88 -5.96 -7.77
N LEU A 95 2.19 -6.19 -7.76
CA LEU A 95 3.23 -5.17 -7.79
C LEU A 95 3.71 -4.94 -9.23
N ARG A 96 3.89 -3.68 -9.62
CA ARG A 96 4.58 -3.28 -10.86
C ARG A 96 5.53 -2.13 -10.58
N LYS A 97 6.81 -2.27 -10.93
CA LYS A 97 7.77 -1.15 -10.90
C LYS A 97 7.41 -0.13 -11.98
N LEU A 98 7.49 1.17 -11.66
CA LEU A 98 7.18 2.27 -12.58
C LEU A 98 8.45 3.00 -13.07
N VAL A 99 9.41 3.24 -12.18
CA VAL A 99 10.71 3.88 -12.42
C VAL A 99 11.76 3.23 -11.54
#